data_AF-A0A0F2L6M9-F1
#
_entry.id   AF-A0A0F2L6M9-F1
#
_cell.length_a   1.000
_cell.length_b   1.000
_cell.length_c   1.000
_cell.angle_alpha   90.00
_cell.angle_beta   90.00
_cell.angle_gamma   90.00
#
_symmetry.space_group_name_H-M   'P 1'
#
loop_
_entity.id
_entity.type
_entity.pdbx_description
1 polymer ?
#
loop_
_entity_poly.entity_id
_entity_poly.type
_entity_poly.pdbx_seq_one_letter_code
_entity_poly.pdbx_strand_id
1 'polypeptide(L)' 'MEFKTYMDGINFINELARIAEAEEHHPDIIIVWKHITLRLTTHDEGGITELDIRMANLINELIDKWRDRIEEA' A
#
# COMPACT_ATOMS: atom_id res chain seq x y z
N MET A 1 7.04 -3.73 -4.62
CA MET A 1 6.70 -4.99 -3.93
C MET A 1 6.32 -6.03 -4.97
N GLU A 2 6.63 -7.31 -4.74
CA GLU A 2 6.23 -8.42 -5.63
C GLU A 2 5.38 -9.44 -4.85
N PHE A 3 4.32 -9.96 -5.49
CA PHE A 3 3.40 -10.96 -4.92
C PHE A 3 3.56 -12.34 -5.60
N LYS A 4 3.08 -13.42 -4.94
CA LYS A 4 3.08 -14.78 -5.50
C LYS A 4 2.19 -14.87 -6.75
N THR A 5 1.00 -14.28 -6.70
CA THR A 5 0.06 -14.19 -7.84
C THR A 5 -0.45 -12.77 -8.07
N TYR A 6 -1.08 -12.52 -9.23
CA TYR A 6 -1.74 -11.24 -9.51
C TYR A 6 -2.87 -10.96 -8.49
N MET A 7 -3.66 -11.98 -8.17
CA MET A 7 -4.80 -11.83 -7.25
C MET A 7 -4.37 -11.56 -5.82
N ASP A 8 -3.19 -12.04 -5.38
CA ASP A 8 -2.64 -11.68 -4.07
C ASP A 8 -2.37 -10.17 -4.00
N GLY A 9 -1.78 -9.61 -5.06
CA GLY A 9 -1.57 -8.16 -5.17
C GLY A 9 -2.88 -7.38 -5.16
N ILE A 10 -3.91 -7.84 -5.88
CA ILE A 10 -5.24 -7.21 -5.88
C ILE A 10 -5.89 -7.27 -4.49
N ASN A 11 -5.77 -8.40 -3.78
CA ASN A 11 -6.31 -8.54 -2.43
C ASN A 11 -5.59 -7.64 -1.43
N PHE A 12 -4.27 -7.51 -1.52
CA PHE A 12 -3.49 -6.54 -0.76
C PHE A 12 -3.97 -5.10 -1.03
N ILE A 13 -4.16 -4.73 -2.30
CA ILE A 13 -4.66 -3.40 -2.69
C ILE A 13 -6.05 -3.14 -2.12
N ASN A 14 -6.94 -4.13 -2.11
CA ASN A 14 -8.28 -3.97 -1.53
C ASN A 14 -8.24 -3.70 -0.02
N GLU A 15 -7.29 -4.30 0.72
CA GLU A 15 -7.07 -3.96 2.14
C GLU A 15 -6.46 -2.56 2.27
N LEU A 16 -5.45 -2.23 1.48
CA LEU A 16 -4.80 -0.91 1.46
C LEU A 16 -5.80 0.21 1.14
N ALA A 17 -6.69 0.02 0.16
CA ALA A 17 -7.67 1.04 -0.24
C ALA A 17 -8.61 1.44 0.91
N ARG A 18 -8.96 0.50 1.81
CA ARG A 18 -9.76 0.80 3.00
C ARG A 18 -8.98 1.63 4.02
N ILE A 19 -7.68 1.37 4.16
CA ILE A 19 -6.80 2.17 5.02
C ILE A 19 -6.66 3.58 4.44
N ALA A 20 -6.37 3.68 3.14
CA ALA A 20 -6.25 4.96 2.44
C ALA A 20 -7.49 5.83 2.58
N GLU A 21 -8.67 5.24 2.43
CA GLU A 21 -9.94 5.97 2.62
C GLU A 21 -10.15 6.42 4.06
N ALA A 22 -9.86 5.57 5.05
CA ALA A 22 -10.00 5.93 6.46
C ALA A 22 -9.02 7.02 6.92
N GLU A 23 -7.89 7.14 6.24
CA GLU A 23 -6.85 8.14 6.48
C GLU A 23 -7.06 9.42 5.66
N GLU A 24 -8.04 9.44 4.76
CA GLU A 24 -8.26 10.51 3.77
C GLU A 24 -6.97 10.90 3.02
N HIS A 25 -6.11 9.91 2.73
CA HIS A 25 -4.83 10.12 2.05
C HIS A 25 -4.54 8.98 1.09
N HIS A 26 -4.58 9.25 -0.21
CA HIS A 26 -4.58 8.18 -1.23
C HIS A 26 -3.22 8.06 -1.91
N PRO A 27 -2.55 6.89 -1.85
CA PRO A 27 -1.32 6.67 -2.61
C PRO A 27 -1.60 6.58 -4.12
N ASP A 28 -0.62 6.97 -4.93
CA ASP A 28 -0.55 6.55 -6.32
C ASP A 28 -0.20 5.05 -6.37
N ILE A 29 -1.02 4.25 -7.05
CA ILE A 29 -0.84 2.79 -7.15
C ILE A 29 -0.59 2.39 -8.60
N ILE A 30 0.56 1.75 -8.85
CA ILE A 30 0.89 1.17 -10.14
C ILE A 30 0.96 -0.35 -10.00
N ILE A 31 0.21 -1.06 -10.85
CA ILE A 31 0.13 -2.52 -10.87
C ILE A 31 0.68 -3.03 -12.21
N VAL A 32 1.78 -3.78 -12.15
CA VAL A 32 2.40 -4.43 -13.32
C VAL A 32 2.52 -5.92 -13.04
N TRP A 33 1.51 -6.68 -13.46
CA TRP A 33 1.36 -8.09 -13.10
C TRP A 33 1.48 -8.27 -11.57
N LYS A 34 2.47 -9.01 -11.07
CA LYS A 34 2.64 -9.26 -9.63
C LYS A 34 3.39 -8.15 -8.90
N HIS A 35 3.78 -7.09 -9.60
CA HIS A 35 4.53 -5.98 -9.03
C HIS A 35 3.59 -4.82 -8.72
N ILE A 36 3.67 -4.34 -7.48
CA ILE A 36 2.97 -3.15 -7.03
C ILE A 36 4.00 -2.11 -6.61
N THR A 37 3.85 -0.91 -7.14
CA THR A 37 4.59 0.28 -6.74
C THR A 37 3.61 1.27 -6.13
N LEU A 38 3.95 1.79 -4.95
CA LEU A 38 3.21 2.83 -4.25
C LEU A 38 4.05 4.09 -4.20
N ARG A 39 3.41 5.24 -4.42
CA ARG A 39 4.02 6.56 -4.23
C ARG A 39 3.11 7.41 -3.35
N LEU A 40 3.70 8.04 -2.35
CA LEU A 40 3.02 8.91 -1.39
C LEU A 40 3.51 10.33 -1.60
N THR A 41 2.56 11.24 -1.77
CA THR A 41 2.77 12.69 -1.76
C THR A 41 1.49 13.36 -1.31
N THR A 42 1.60 14.42 -0.53
CA THR A 42 0.48 15.33 -0.29
C THR A 42 0.40 16.30 -1.46
N HIS A 43 -0.50 16.00 -2.40
CA HIS A 43 -0.59 16.70 -3.69
C HIS A 43 -0.81 18.22 -3.52
N ASP A 44 -1.69 18.62 -2.61
CA ASP A 44 -2.04 20.01 -2.38
C ASP A 44 -0.88 20.83 -1.79
N GLU A 45 0.02 20.18 -1.05
CA GLU A 45 1.22 20.80 -0.48
C GLU A 45 2.44 20.67 -1.41
N GLY A 46 2.30 19.98 -2.55
CA GLY A 46 3.36 19.79 -3.54
C GLY A 46 4.58 19.01 -3.02
N GLY A 47 4.42 18.23 -1.94
CA GLY A 47 5.54 17.64 -1.23
C GLY A 47 5.18 16.49 -0.29
N ILE A 48 6.16 16.10 0.54
CA ILE A 48 6.01 15.11 1.59
C ILE A 48 5.59 15.81 2.87
N THR A 49 4.56 15.29 3.54
CA THR A 49 4.08 15.76 4.85
C THR A 49 4.01 14.62 5.86
N GLU A 50 3.55 14.92 7.07
CA GLU A 50 3.28 13.92 8.09
C GLU A 50 2.19 12.91 7.66
N LEU A 51 1.27 13.28 6.78
CA LEU A 51 0.26 12.36 6.24
C LEU A 51 0.93 11.26 5.41
N ASP A 52 1.94 11.61 4.61
CA ASP A 52 2.72 10.67 3.83
C ASP A 52 3.51 9.71 4.73
N ILE A 53 4.14 10.24 5.78
CA ILE A 53 4.90 9.43 6.74
C ILE A 53 3.96 8.48 7.49
N ARG A 54 2.80 8.97 7.96
CA ARG A 54 1.80 8.15 8.65
C ARG A 54 1.28 7.03 7.74
N MET A 55 0.93 7.35 6.49
CA MET A 55 0.46 6.37 5.54
C MET A 55 1.54 5.33 5.21
N ALA A 56 2.80 5.73 5.06
CA ALA A 56 3.90 4.81 4.85
C ALA A 56 4.03 3.79 6.00
N ASN A 57 3.86 4.22 7.25
CA ASN A 57 3.90 3.31 8.40
C ASN A 57 2.74 2.31 8.40
N LEU A 58 1.51 2.76 8.11
CA LEU A 58 0.35 1.87 8.00
C LEU A 58 0.51 0.84 6.86
N ILE A 59 1.08 1.27 5.72
CA ILE A 59 1.42 0.37 4.62
C ILE A 59 2.46 -0.65 5.05
N ASN A 60 3.51 -0.26 5.78
CA ASN A 60 4.53 -1.18 6.27
C ASN A 60 3.92 -2.24 7.21
N GLU A 61 3.05 -1.83 8.14
CA GLU A 61 2.33 -2.78 9.00
C GLU A 61 1.44 -3.74 8.21
N LEU A 62 0.79 -3.26 7.14
CA LEU A 62 -0.01 -4.12 6.26
C LEU A 62 0.90 -5.12 5.51
N ILE A 63 2.05 -4.66 5.01
CA ILE A 63 3.03 -5.52 4.33
C ILE A 63 3.51 -6.63 5.25
N ASP A 64 3.87 -6.31 6.49
CA ASP A 64 4.34 -7.31 7.46
C ASP A 64 3.27 -8.36 7.73
N LYS A 65 2.01 -7.95 7.94
CA LYS A 65 0.88 -8.88 8.06
C LYS A 65 0.71 -9.77 6.84
N TRP A 66 0.97 -9.26 5.63
CA TRP A 66 0.86 -10.04 4.40
C TRP A 66 2.04 -10.98 4.19
N ARG A 67 3.24 -10.61 4.65
CA ARG A 67 4.41 -11.49 4.63
C ARG A 67 4.19 -12.72 5.50
N ASP A 68 3.69 -12.53 6.72
CA ASP A 68 3.40 -13.63 7.65
C ASP A 68 2.38 -14.62 7.05
N ARG A 69 1.30 -14.12 6.43
CA ARG A 69 0.29 -14.96 5.75
C ARG A 69 0.84 -15.78 4.59
N ILE A 70 1.87 -15.28 3.91
CA ILE A 70 2.45 -15.91 2.72
C ILE A 70 3.51 -16.94 3.11
N GLU A 71 4.20 -16.77 4.25
CA GLU A 71 5.19 -17.73 4.76
C GLU A 71 4.53 -18.95 5.43
N GLU A 72 3.30 -18.80 5.93
CA GLU A 72 2.50 -19.89 6.52
C GLU A 72 1.73 -20.75 5.48
N ALA A 73 1.75 -20.37 4.19
CA ALA A 73 0.97 -20.99 3.11
C ALA A 73 1.84 -21.53 1.95
#